data_AF-A0A520TS95-F1
#
_entry.id   AF-A0A520TS95-F1
#
_cell.length_a   1.000
_cell.length_b   1.000
_cell.length_c   1.000
_cell.angle_alpha   90.00
_cell.angle_beta   90.00
_cell.angle_gamma   90.00
#
_symmetry.space_group_name_H-M   'P 1'
#
loop_
_entity.id
_entity.type
_entity.pdbx_description
1 polymer ?
#
loop_
_entity_poly.entity_id
_entity_poly.type
_entity_poly.pdbx_seq_one_letter_code
_entity_poly.pdbx_strand_id
1 'polypeptide(L)'
;GPMQTDAEARPEVQRDFSEDINLAGLVKGIDVIISGHAHRGIEVPFIHPKTGTLIVQTYGYGTRLGFLKLSFDGEKITSHNGELLKVWSDKLEPDLNMQRKINFYKNKVDPFIGEIIGSSSVRLVRDYVAESSLGNFSTDVMRAITGSEIAFQNAGGLRADLPEGSITMGNVLDAFPFHNTLVSGYMSGKQIKRILEQGFSLERGMIQVSGIKAVYNLENSIGSRLISVKVNGEPLKEEQQYRVATQSFLGEGGDLYDTFLEVKYEDTEKYLSDVIVDYLRGEGQINKPMSGRLIPYNNKVNPIQN
;
A
#
# COMPACT_ATOMS: atom_id res chain seq x y z
N GLY A 1 -0.33 2.63 12.57
CA GLY A 1 -0.71 1.92 11.34
C GLY A 1 0.47 1.31 10.60
N PRO A 2 0.35 0.08 10.09
CA PRO A 2 1.38 -0.56 9.25
C PRO A 2 1.33 -0.11 7.77
N MET A 3 2.21 0.76 7.30
CA MET A 3 2.48 0.97 5.86
C MET A 3 2.84 -0.33 5.08
N GLN A 4 2.42 -0.34 3.80
CA GLN A 4 2.70 -1.25 2.68
C GLN A 4 2.84 -2.75 2.94
N THR A 5 3.90 -3.20 3.61
CA THR A 5 4.20 -4.62 3.82
C THR A 5 4.98 -4.77 5.12
N ASP A 6 4.73 -5.85 5.86
CA ASP A 6 5.66 -6.30 6.89
C ASP A 6 6.88 -6.88 6.19
N ALA A 7 7.76 -6.01 5.66
CA ALA A 7 8.93 -6.43 4.89
C ALA A 7 9.92 -7.26 5.72
N GLU A 8 9.80 -7.24 7.05
CA GLU A 8 10.51 -8.17 7.94
C GLU A 8 9.92 -9.59 7.83
N ALA A 9 8.59 -9.72 7.86
CA ALA A 9 7.90 -11.02 7.75
C ALA A 9 7.71 -11.53 6.30
N ARG A 10 7.80 -10.64 5.31
CA ARG A 10 7.59 -10.92 3.87
C ARG A 10 8.80 -10.40 3.05
N PRO A 11 9.94 -11.11 3.03
CA PRO A 11 11.14 -10.66 2.32
C PRO A 11 10.93 -10.48 0.81
N GLU A 12 9.99 -11.22 0.22
CA GLU A 12 9.69 -11.20 -1.22
C GLU A 12 9.02 -9.90 -1.69
N VAL A 13 8.48 -9.10 -0.78
CA VAL A 13 7.89 -7.79 -1.08
C VAL A 13 8.76 -6.63 -0.59
N GLN A 14 9.98 -6.93 -0.15
CA GLN A 14 10.94 -5.92 0.28
C GLN A 14 11.41 -5.12 -0.93
N ARG A 15 11.23 -3.80 -0.89
CA ARG A 15 11.78 -2.89 -1.90
C ARG A 15 13.31 -2.95 -1.89
N ASP A 16 13.93 -2.74 -3.03
CA ASP A 16 15.38 -2.52 -3.07
C ASP A 16 15.76 -1.11 -2.58
N PHE A 17 17.05 -0.87 -2.52
CA PHE A 17 17.68 0.40 -2.13
C PHE A 17 18.69 0.82 -3.22
N SER A 18 18.41 0.43 -4.46
CA SER A 18 19.29 0.67 -5.61
C SER A 18 19.48 2.17 -5.88
N GLU A 19 18.46 2.98 -5.62
CA GLU A 19 18.55 4.45 -5.70
C GLU A 19 19.54 5.03 -4.68
N ASP A 20 19.60 4.47 -3.46
CA ASP A 20 20.59 4.88 -2.45
C ASP A 20 22.01 4.54 -2.90
N ILE A 21 22.19 3.35 -3.49
CA ILE A 21 23.47 2.91 -4.05
C ILE A 21 23.88 3.82 -5.21
N ASN A 22 22.94 4.15 -6.11
CA ASN A 22 23.19 5.03 -7.25
C ASN A 22 23.60 6.43 -6.80
N LEU A 23 22.84 7.04 -5.87
CA LEU A 23 23.16 8.32 -5.27
C LEU A 23 24.57 8.33 -4.67
N ALA A 24 24.90 7.31 -3.86
CA ALA A 24 26.21 7.15 -3.24
C ALA A 24 27.36 7.07 -4.25
N GLY A 25 27.10 6.62 -5.48
CA GLY A 25 28.06 6.56 -6.57
C GLY A 25 28.22 7.87 -7.36
N LEU A 26 27.20 8.74 -7.36
CA LEU A 26 27.19 10.01 -8.08
C LEU A 26 27.79 11.17 -7.28
N VAL A 27 27.76 11.09 -5.95
CA VAL A 27 28.24 12.14 -5.05
C VAL A 27 29.58 11.79 -4.43
N LYS A 28 30.47 12.79 -4.31
CA LYS A 28 31.77 12.66 -3.64
C LYS A 28 31.72 13.39 -2.30
N GLY A 29 32.49 12.91 -1.32
CA GLY A 29 32.64 13.55 -0.01
C GLY A 29 31.50 13.27 0.97
N ILE A 30 30.62 12.30 0.68
CA ILE A 30 29.63 11.80 1.64
C ILE A 30 30.14 10.49 2.23
N ASP A 31 30.42 10.48 3.53
CA ASP A 31 30.89 9.28 4.23
C ASP A 31 29.76 8.33 4.63
N VAL A 32 28.58 8.87 4.97
CA VAL A 32 27.43 8.09 5.46
C VAL A 32 26.12 8.62 4.89
N ILE A 33 25.27 7.72 4.40
CA ILE A 33 23.88 7.95 4.02
C ILE A 33 22.99 7.15 4.99
N ILE A 34 22.13 7.85 5.72
CA ILE A 34 21.08 7.27 6.54
C ILE A 34 19.77 7.41 5.75
N SER A 35 19.31 6.32 5.12
CA SER A 35 18.16 6.35 4.20
C SER A 35 16.84 5.91 4.86
N GLY A 36 15.75 6.02 4.11
CA GLY A 36 14.39 5.66 4.49
C GLY A 36 13.51 5.37 3.27
N HIS A 37 12.20 5.59 3.37
CA HIS A 37 11.21 5.37 2.29
C HIS A 37 10.98 3.92 1.85
N ALA A 38 12.03 3.14 1.57
CA ALA A 38 11.90 1.75 1.09
C ALA A 38 11.49 0.76 2.20
N HIS A 39 11.60 1.16 3.47
CA HIS A 39 11.32 0.31 4.64
C HIS A 39 12.14 -0.98 4.66
N ARG A 40 13.31 -0.96 4.02
CA ARG A 40 14.26 -2.07 3.96
C ARG A 40 15.31 -1.91 5.06
N GLY A 41 15.29 -2.79 6.06
CA GLY A 41 16.38 -2.88 7.01
C GLY A 41 17.66 -3.35 6.32
N ILE A 42 18.75 -2.59 6.50
CA ILE A 42 20.09 -2.98 6.10
C ILE A 42 20.80 -3.51 7.35
N GLU A 43 20.74 -4.83 7.56
CA GLU A 43 21.25 -5.49 8.78
C GLU A 43 22.76 -5.27 8.98
N VAL A 44 23.52 -5.22 7.89
CA VAL A 44 24.96 -4.90 7.87
C VAL A 44 25.15 -3.67 6.99
N PRO A 45 25.73 -2.55 7.49
CA PRO A 45 25.94 -1.35 6.69
C PRO A 45 26.54 -1.66 5.32
N PHE A 46 25.87 -1.19 4.27
CA PHE A 46 26.35 -1.39 2.92
C PHE A 46 27.47 -0.39 2.61
N ILE A 47 28.61 -0.85 2.09
CA ILE A 47 29.72 0.03 1.69
C ILE A 47 29.68 0.16 0.17
N HIS A 48 29.48 1.39 -0.32
CA HIS A 48 29.48 1.62 -1.76
C HIS A 48 30.88 1.34 -2.34
N PRO A 49 31.02 0.46 -3.34
CA PRO A 49 32.31 -0.08 -3.76
C PRO A 49 33.25 0.95 -4.41
N LYS A 50 32.71 2.07 -4.93
CA LYS A 50 33.52 3.10 -5.60
C LYS A 50 33.87 4.28 -4.70
N THR A 51 32.98 4.65 -3.79
CA THR A 51 33.09 5.88 -2.99
C THR A 51 33.42 5.59 -1.53
N GLY A 52 33.21 4.36 -1.06
CA GLY A 52 33.38 3.99 0.35
C GLY A 52 32.24 4.47 1.24
N THR A 53 31.23 5.16 0.70
CA THR A 53 30.08 5.67 1.45
C THR A 53 29.32 4.53 2.11
N LEU A 54 29.08 4.67 3.42
CA LEU A 54 28.23 3.75 4.19
C LEU A 54 26.77 4.07 3.95
N ILE A 55 25.95 3.07 3.71
CA ILE A 55 24.49 3.19 3.58
C ILE A 55 23.86 2.35 4.67
N VAL A 56 23.03 2.99 5.50
CA VAL A 56 22.25 2.34 6.56
C VAL A 56 20.79 2.75 6.46
N GLN A 57 19.90 1.82 6.82
CA GLN A 57 18.46 2.06 6.81
C GLN A 57 17.79 1.08 7.78
N THR A 58 16.74 1.53 8.46
CA THR A 58 15.89 0.68 9.30
C THR A 58 14.69 0.16 8.52
N TYR A 59 14.02 -0.86 9.08
CA TYR A 59 12.63 -1.13 8.68
C TYR A 59 11.70 0.01 9.14
N GLY A 60 10.40 -0.12 8.85
CA GLY A 60 9.36 0.81 9.32
C GLY A 60 8.95 0.61 10.79
N TYR A 61 8.05 1.48 11.27
CA TYR A 61 7.35 1.45 12.58
C TYR A 61 8.21 1.47 13.84
N GLY A 62 9.51 1.74 13.73
CA GLY A 62 10.39 1.63 14.88
C GLY A 62 10.51 0.20 15.40
N THR A 63 10.28 -0.83 14.56
CA THR A 63 10.56 -2.24 14.94
C THR A 63 12.06 -2.48 15.12
N ARG A 64 12.88 -1.61 14.52
CA ARG A 64 14.32 -1.52 14.71
C ARG A 64 14.75 -0.10 15.04
N LEU A 65 15.75 0.01 15.91
CA LEU A 65 16.54 1.21 16.12
C LEU A 65 17.90 1.01 15.44
N GLY A 66 18.24 1.88 14.48
CA GLY A 66 19.56 1.85 13.84
C GLY A 66 20.64 2.39 14.78
N PHE A 67 21.68 1.61 15.01
CA PHE A 67 22.89 2.01 15.73
C PHE A 67 24.08 1.97 14.77
N LEU A 68 24.82 3.06 14.65
CA LEU A 68 26.05 3.12 13.85
C LEU A 68 27.13 3.83 14.67
N LYS A 69 28.18 3.10 15.01
CA LYS A 69 29.38 3.62 15.67
C LYS A 69 30.46 3.84 14.63
N LEU A 70 31.00 5.04 14.57
CA LEU A 70 32.09 5.44 13.69
C LEU A 70 33.31 5.80 14.53
N SER A 71 34.50 5.37 14.11
CA SER A 71 35.77 5.80 14.68
C SER A 71 36.48 6.71 13.68
N PHE A 72 37.08 7.79 14.16
CA PHE A 72 37.73 8.80 13.32
C PHE A 72 39.21 8.94 13.66
N ASP A 73 40.01 9.23 12.65
CA ASP A 73 41.36 9.80 12.77
C ASP A 73 41.39 11.10 11.94
N GLY A 74 41.40 12.24 12.63
CA GLY A 74 41.08 13.53 12.02
C GLY A 74 39.69 13.52 11.40
N GLU A 75 39.60 13.88 10.12
CA GLU A 75 38.34 13.90 9.34
C GLU A 75 38.00 12.54 8.72
N LYS A 76 38.87 11.53 8.84
CA LYS A 76 38.71 10.25 8.15
C LYS A 76 38.09 9.20 9.06
N ILE A 77 37.06 8.51 8.57
CA ILE A 77 36.55 7.29 9.21
C ILE A 77 37.58 6.16 9.07
N THR A 78 37.98 5.57 10.20
CA THR A 78 38.96 4.46 10.27
C THR A 78 38.30 3.11 10.51
N SER A 79 37.14 3.09 11.14
CA SER A 79 36.33 1.88 11.32
C SER A 79 34.88 2.23 11.59
N HIS A 80 33.98 1.28 11.31
CA HIS A 80 32.55 1.41 11.61
C HIS A 80 32.01 0.09 12.16
N ASN A 81 30.99 0.18 13.01
CA ASN A 81 30.19 -0.95 13.46
C ASN A 81 28.71 -0.53 13.46
N GLY A 82 27.87 -1.24 12.72
CA GLY A 82 26.44 -0.94 12.63
C GLY A 82 25.58 -2.13 12.99
N GLU A 83 24.46 -1.88 13.64
CA GLU A 83 23.48 -2.87 14.07
C GLU A 83 22.05 -2.32 13.98
N LEU A 84 21.10 -3.18 13.64
CA LEU A 84 19.67 -2.91 13.78
C LEU A 84 19.15 -3.54 15.07
N LEU A 85 19.03 -2.73 16.11
CA LEU A 85 18.57 -3.18 17.43
C LEU A 85 17.06 -3.41 17.40
N LYS A 86 16.61 -4.61 17.78
CA LYS A 86 15.18 -4.93 17.82
C LYS A 86 14.49 -4.28 19.00
N VAL A 87 13.43 -3.54 18.71
CA VAL A 87 12.62 -2.85 19.71
C VAL A 87 11.49 -3.78 20.14
N TRP A 88 11.68 -4.43 21.28
CA TRP A 88 10.70 -5.32 21.90
C TRP A 88 9.93 -4.55 22.97
N SER A 89 8.70 -4.13 22.67
CA SER A 89 7.90 -3.28 23.57
C SER A 89 7.54 -3.97 24.89
N ASP A 90 7.57 -5.30 24.94
CA ASP A 90 7.34 -6.12 26.13
C ASP A 90 8.60 -6.29 27.01
N LYS A 91 9.78 -5.87 26.52
CA LYS A 91 11.07 -6.00 27.22
C LYS A 91 11.73 -4.66 27.56
N LEU A 92 11.17 -3.55 27.11
CA LEU A 92 11.73 -2.21 27.30
C LEU A 92 10.76 -1.36 28.10
N GLU A 93 11.26 -0.76 29.18
CA GLU A 93 10.48 0.19 29.98
C GLU A 93 10.26 1.49 29.20
N PRO A 94 9.01 1.97 29.06
CA PRO A 94 8.74 3.24 28.40
C PRO A 94 9.33 4.42 29.17
N ASP A 95 9.93 5.37 28.46
CA ASP A 95 10.32 6.65 29.07
C ASP A 95 9.08 7.38 29.62
N LEU A 96 9.13 7.76 30.89
CA LEU A 96 7.97 8.32 31.58
C LEU A 96 7.51 9.66 30.99
N ASN A 97 8.43 10.48 30.45
CA ASN A 97 8.05 11.75 29.84
C ASN A 97 7.38 11.53 28.49
N MET A 98 7.89 10.60 27.68
CA MET A 98 7.26 10.21 26.43
C MET A 98 5.89 9.56 26.67
N GLN A 99 5.78 8.66 27.65
CA GLN A 99 4.52 8.03 28.02
C GLN A 99 3.46 9.06 28.43
N ARG A 100 3.84 10.07 29.24
CA ARG A 100 2.95 11.18 29.60
C ARG A 100 2.48 11.96 28.37
N LYS A 101 3.38 12.24 27.42
CA LYS A 101 3.04 12.96 26.18
C LYS A 101 2.09 12.14 25.30
N ILE A 102 2.35 10.84 25.13
CA ILE A 102 1.48 9.93 24.37
C ILE A 102 0.09 9.87 25.03
N ASN A 103 0.02 9.67 26.35
CA ASN A 103 -1.24 9.61 27.09
C ASN A 103 -2.03 10.92 26.98
N PHE A 104 -1.36 12.07 27.01
CA PHE A 104 -2.02 13.37 26.84
C PHE A 104 -2.74 13.48 25.48
N TYR A 105 -2.08 13.13 24.38
CA TYR A 105 -2.71 13.17 23.06
C TYR A 105 -3.77 12.09 22.92
N LYS A 106 -3.49 10.87 23.40
CA LYS A 106 -4.43 9.76 23.40
C LYS A 106 -5.75 10.13 24.10
N ASN A 107 -5.68 10.67 25.31
CA ASN A 107 -6.87 11.09 26.06
C ASN A 107 -7.70 12.18 25.35
N LYS A 108 -7.08 13.01 24.51
CA LYS A 108 -7.80 14.03 23.72
C LYS A 108 -8.57 13.44 22.54
N VAL A 109 -8.06 12.37 21.94
CA VAL A 109 -8.63 11.79 20.72
C VAL A 109 -9.43 10.51 21.00
N ASP A 110 -9.20 9.85 22.12
CA ASP A 110 -9.83 8.57 22.52
C ASP A 110 -11.36 8.57 22.39
N PRO A 111 -12.09 9.63 22.82
CA PRO A 111 -13.54 9.66 22.62
C PRO A 111 -13.98 9.60 21.16
N PHE A 112 -13.14 10.10 20.25
CA PHE A 112 -13.41 10.11 18.81
C PHE A 112 -12.92 8.83 18.14
N ILE A 113 -11.64 8.46 18.33
CA ILE A 113 -11.07 7.28 17.67
C ILE A 113 -11.59 5.96 18.26
N GLY A 114 -12.06 5.96 19.50
CA GLY A 114 -12.63 4.79 20.17
C GLY A 114 -14.09 4.51 19.84
N GLU A 115 -14.77 5.40 19.11
CA GLU A 115 -16.16 5.21 18.72
C GLU A 115 -16.30 3.95 17.83
N ILE A 116 -17.18 3.03 18.21
CA ILE A 116 -17.53 1.87 17.39
C ILE A 116 -18.48 2.33 16.28
N ILE A 117 -18.09 2.13 15.03
CA ILE A 117 -18.81 2.57 13.84
C ILE A 117 -19.42 1.42 13.04
N GLY A 118 -19.16 0.17 13.45
CA GLY A 118 -19.68 -1.04 12.82
C GLY A 118 -18.93 -2.28 13.30
N SER A 119 -19.11 -3.39 12.58
CA SER A 119 -18.41 -4.63 12.85
C SER A 119 -18.15 -5.43 11.57
N SER A 120 -17.20 -6.37 11.62
CA SER A 120 -16.92 -7.31 10.53
C SER A 120 -16.95 -8.75 11.02
N SER A 121 -17.53 -9.66 10.24
CA SER A 121 -17.52 -11.10 10.55
C SER A 121 -16.16 -11.78 10.31
N VAL A 122 -15.21 -11.09 9.68
CA VAL A 122 -13.84 -11.56 9.46
C VAL A 122 -12.84 -10.41 9.56
N ARG A 123 -11.56 -10.72 9.76
CA ARG A 123 -10.49 -9.74 9.56
C ARG A 123 -10.35 -9.41 8.06
N LEU A 124 -10.32 -8.12 7.73
CA LEU A 124 -10.04 -7.66 6.37
C LEU A 124 -8.57 -7.25 6.24
N VAL A 125 -7.81 -8.06 5.52
CA VAL A 125 -6.37 -7.91 5.34
C VAL A 125 -6.03 -7.19 4.03
N ARG A 126 -4.89 -6.50 4.06
CA ARG A 126 -4.23 -5.87 2.91
C ARG A 126 -3.24 -6.83 2.26
N ASP A 127 -2.99 -6.65 0.97
CA ASP A 127 -1.86 -7.25 0.29
C ASP A 127 -1.34 -6.25 -0.77
N TYR A 128 -0.02 -6.09 -0.83
CA TYR A 128 0.61 -5.12 -1.73
C TYR A 128 0.87 -5.69 -3.13
N VAL A 129 0.96 -7.01 -3.27
CA VAL A 129 1.34 -7.69 -4.51
C VAL A 129 0.26 -8.65 -5.02
N ALA A 130 -0.88 -8.73 -4.32
CA ALA A 130 -2.01 -9.59 -4.66
C ALA A 130 -3.36 -8.89 -4.39
N GLU A 131 -4.44 -9.54 -4.82
CA GLU A 131 -5.80 -9.18 -4.43
C GLU A 131 -5.96 -9.27 -2.90
N SER A 132 -6.58 -8.27 -2.29
CA SER A 132 -6.75 -8.18 -0.85
C SER A 132 -8.21 -7.98 -0.46
N SER A 133 -8.61 -8.56 0.67
CA SER A 133 -9.97 -8.40 1.18
C SER A 133 -10.31 -6.94 1.55
N LEU A 134 -9.34 -6.17 2.06
CA LEU A 134 -9.57 -4.75 2.34
C LEU A 134 -9.67 -3.92 1.05
N GLY A 135 -8.85 -4.22 0.05
CA GLY A 135 -8.96 -3.63 -1.28
C GLY A 135 -10.31 -3.90 -1.93
N ASN A 136 -10.78 -5.14 -1.87
CA ASN A 136 -12.09 -5.54 -2.35
C ASN A 136 -13.23 -4.79 -1.65
N PHE A 137 -13.19 -4.72 -0.31
CA PHE A 137 -14.17 -3.97 0.48
C PHE A 137 -14.19 -2.48 0.09
N SER A 138 -13.03 -1.82 0.10
CA SER A 138 -12.98 -0.37 -0.19
C SER A 138 -13.47 -0.04 -1.60
N THR A 139 -13.10 -0.85 -2.60
CA THR A 139 -13.57 -0.64 -3.98
C THR A 139 -15.06 -0.98 -4.16
N ASP A 140 -15.62 -1.91 -3.39
CA ASP A 140 -17.07 -2.14 -3.37
C ASP A 140 -17.82 -0.93 -2.80
N VAL A 141 -17.34 -0.37 -1.69
CA VAL A 141 -17.91 0.86 -1.09
C VAL A 141 -17.86 2.02 -2.09
N MET A 142 -16.72 2.24 -2.74
CA MET A 142 -16.58 3.28 -3.76
C MET A 142 -17.65 3.15 -4.85
N ARG A 143 -17.84 1.94 -5.40
CA ARG A 143 -18.87 1.69 -6.43
C ARG A 143 -20.27 1.90 -5.92
N ALA A 144 -20.59 1.42 -4.72
CA ALA A 144 -21.91 1.54 -4.13
C ALA A 144 -22.29 3.01 -3.94
N ILE A 145 -21.36 3.83 -3.47
CA ILE A 145 -21.59 5.25 -3.15
C ILE A 145 -21.66 6.10 -4.42
N THR A 146 -20.81 5.84 -5.41
CA THR A 146 -20.85 6.63 -6.64
C THR A 146 -21.91 6.12 -7.62
N GLY A 147 -22.26 4.83 -7.59
CA GLY A 147 -23.00 4.17 -8.68
C GLY A 147 -22.11 3.83 -9.88
N SER A 148 -20.81 3.61 -9.65
CA SER A 148 -19.85 3.26 -10.70
C SER A 148 -19.87 1.76 -11.03
N GLU A 149 -19.61 1.44 -12.30
CA GLU A 149 -19.48 0.07 -12.77
C GLU A 149 -18.18 -0.58 -12.29
N ILE A 150 -17.12 0.23 -12.13
CA ILE A 150 -15.78 -0.21 -11.76
C ILE A 150 -15.25 0.70 -10.66
N ALA A 151 -14.41 0.18 -9.78
CA ALA A 151 -13.57 1.01 -8.92
C ALA A 151 -12.14 0.51 -8.82
N PHE A 152 -11.22 1.46 -8.61
CA PHE A 152 -9.80 1.22 -8.43
C PHE A 152 -9.28 1.83 -7.13
N GLN A 153 -8.44 1.09 -6.42
CA GLN A 153 -7.71 1.53 -5.22
C GLN A 153 -6.26 1.07 -5.31
N ASN A 154 -5.30 1.96 -5.09
CA ASN A 154 -3.89 1.56 -5.00
C ASN A 154 -3.62 0.82 -3.69
N ALA A 155 -2.89 -0.29 -3.74
CA ALA A 155 -2.52 -1.03 -2.52
C ALA A 155 -1.70 -0.17 -1.55
N GLY A 156 -0.89 0.77 -2.08
CA GLY A 156 -0.17 1.76 -1.28
C GLY A 156 -1.07 2.65 -0.41
N GLY A 157 -2.32 2.87 -0.82
CA GLY A 157 -3.31 3.65 -0.08
C GLY A 157 -3.87 2.96 1.17
N LEU A 158 -3.69 1.64 1.29
CA LEU A 158 -4.21 0.83 2.40
C LEU A 158 -3.13 0.66 3.48
N ARG A 159 -3.36 1.15 4.71
CA ARG A 159 -2.30 1.33 5.73
C ARG A 159 -2.51 0.58 7.03
N ALA A 160 -3.62 -0.13 7.18
CA ALA A 160 -3.88 -1.07 8.26
C ALA A 160 -4.95 -2.06 7.84
N ASP A 161 -4.99 -3.21 8.50
CA ASP A 161 -6.09 -4.16 8.36
C ASP A 161 -7.28 -3.68 9.21
N LEU A 162 -8.50 -4.08 8.83
CA LEU A 162 -9.66 -3.93 9.72
C LEU A 162 -9.84 -5.22 10.54
N PRO A 163 -10.09 -5.10 11.86
CA PRO A 163 -10.22 -6.26 12.73
C PRO A 163 -11.50 -7.05 12.44
N GLU A 164 -11.51 -8.31 12.87
CA GLU A 164 -12.74 -9.05 13.10
C GLU A 164 -13.45 -8.52 14.35
N GLY A 165 -14.78 -8.52 14.37
CA GLY A 165 -15.56 -7.98 15.46
C GLY A 165 -15.76 -6.47 15.33
N SER A 166 -15.69 -5.74 16.44
CA SER A 166 -15.96 -4.30 16.47
C SER A 166 -14.93 -3.50 15.68
N ILE A 167 -15.41 -2.61 14.81
CA ILE A 167 -14.59 -1.67 14.06
C ILE A 167 -14.79 -0.28 14.66
N THR A 168 -13.67 0.35 15.04
CA THR A 168 -13.66 1.71 15.56
C THR A 168 -13.32 2.74 14.48
N MET A 169 -13.64 4.00 14.73
CA MET A 169 -13.17 5.15 13.94
C MET A 169 -11.64 5.12 13.75
N GLY A 170 -10.90 4.84 14.83
CA GLY A 170 -9.45 4.71 14.80
C GLY A 170 -8.96 3.61 13.85
N ASN A 171 -9.67 2.48 13.77
CA ASN A 171 -9.31 1.42 12.82
C ASN A 171 -9.46 1.87 11.36
N VAL A 172 -10.52 2.62 11.03
CA VAL A 172 -10.72 3.15 9.67
C VAL A 172 -9.69 4.23 9.35
N LEU A 173 -9.39 5.13 10.28
CA LEU A 173 -8.35 6.15 10.09
C LEU A 173 -6.95 5.53 9.94
N ASP A 174 -6.62 4.48 10.70
CA ASP A 174 -5.38 3.73 10.51
C ASP A 174 -5.34 3.03 9.14
N ALA A 175 -6.48 2.52 8.65
CA ALA A 175 -6.57 1.82 7.38
C ALA A 175 -6.54 2.74 6.15
N PHE A 176 -7.19 3.91 6.25
CA PHE A 176 -7.37 4.92 5.21
C PHE A 176 -6.96 6.32 5.71
N PRO A 177 -5.67 6.56 6.04
CA PRO A 177 -5.24 7.77 6.75
C PRO A 177 -5.08 9.01 5.85
N PHE A 178 -5.30 8.87 4.54
CA PHE A 178 -5.07 9.96 3.59
C PHE A 178 -6.35 10.76 3.40
N HIS A 179 -6.20 12.08 3.27
CA HIS A 179 -7.28 13.00 2.94
C HIS A 179 -7.64 12.96 1.43
N ASN A 180 -7.67 11.76 0.85
CA ASN A 180 -8.07 11.58 -0.54
C ASN A 180 -9.59 11.60 -0.61
N THR A 181 -10.16 12.41 -1.51
CA THR A 181 -11.61 12.44 -1.74
C THR A 181 -12.03 11.30 -2.66
N LEU A 182 -13.31 10.91 -2.60
CA LEU A 182 -13.89 9.95 -3.53
C LEU A 182 -14.32 10.66 -4.82
N VAL A 183 -13.78 10.20 -5.95
CA VAL A 183 -14.04 10.77 -7.28
C VAL A 183 -14.57 9.71 -8.24
N SER A 184 -15.31 10.12 -9.27
CA SER A 184 -15.76 9.22 -10.34
C SER A 184 -15.83 9.91 -11.70
N GLY A 185 -15.63 9.14 -12.77
CA GLY A 185 -15.61 9.65 -14.14
C GLY A 185 -15.81 8.53 -15.16
N TYR A 186 -15.78 8.87 -16.45
CA TYR A 186 -15.92 7.89 -17.53
C TYR A 186 -14.55 7.53 -18.12
N MET A 187 -14.29 6.23 -18.25
CA MET A 187 -13.09 5.69 -18.88
C MET A 187 -13.44 4.73 -20.01
N SER A 188 -12.66 4.80 -21.09
CA SER A 188 -12.68 3.76 -22.13
C SER A 188 -12.12 2.43 -21.61
N GLY A 189 -12.54 1.32 -22.23
CA GLY A 189 -11.92 0.01 -21.98
C GLY A 189 -10.40 0.01 -22.23
N LYS A 190 -9.89 0.81 -23.17
CA LYS A 190 -8.45 0.97 -23.39
C LYS A 190 -7.72 1.56 -22.18
N GLN A 191 -8.29 2.59 -21.56
CA GLN A 191 -7.74 3.20 -20.35
C GLN A 191 -7.75 2.21 -19.18
N ILE A 192 -8.85 1.47 -19.01
CA ILE A 192 -8.96 0.41 -18.00
C ILE A 192 -7.88 -0.67 -18.18
N LYS A 193 -7.61 -1.11 -19.42
CA LYS A 193 -6.53 -2.07 -19.70
C LYS A 193 -5.16 -1.52 -19.30
N ARG A 194 -4.87 -0.26 -19.61
CA ARG A 194 -3.60 0.40 -19.22
C ARG A 194 -3.42 0.45 -17.71
N ILE A 195 -4.47 0.80 -16.96
CA ILE A 195 -4.44 0.82 -15.50
C ILE A 195 -4.16 -0.58 -14.94
N LEU A 196 -4.80 -1.62 -15.48
CA LEU A 196 -4.56 -3.01 -15.06
C LEU A 196 -3.13 -3.46 -15.37
N GLU A 197 -2.63 -3.22 -16.58
CA GLU A 197 -1.24 -3.55 -16.96
C GLU A 197 -0.22 -2.86 -16.05
N GLN A 198 -0.45 -1.59 -15.71
CA GLN A 198 0.38 -0.88 -14.74
C GLN A 198 0.29 -1.49 -13.35
N GLY A 199 -0.91 -1.84 -12.86
CA GLY A 199 -1.06 -2.55 -11.60
C GLY A 199 -0.34 -3.90 -11.58
N PHE A 200 -0.27 -4.59 -12.73
CA PHE A 200 0.46 -5.83 -12.87
C PHE A 200 1.97 -5.64 -13.06
N SER A 201 2.47 -4.42 -13.29
CA SER A 201 3.92 -4.14 -13.25
C SER A 201 4.50 -4.35 -11.84
N LEU A 202 3.65 -4.16 -10.82
CA LEU A 202 3.96 -4.16 -9.39
C LEU A 202 4.90 -3.04 -8.93
N GLU A 203 5.26 -2.09 -9.80
CA GLU A 203 6.14 -0.96 -9.48
C GLU A 203 5.60 -0.13 -8.29
N ARG A 204 4.28 0.06 -8.26
CA ARG A 204 3.56 0.75 -7.16
C ARG A 204 2.54 -0.16 -6.47
N GLY A 205 2.78 -1.47 -6.53
CA GLY A 205 1.91 -2.49 -5.97
C GLY A 205 0.72 -2.82 -6.87
N MET A 206 0.01 -3.88 -6.52
CA MET A 206 -1.14 -4.36 -7.27
C MET A 206 -2.35 -3.43 -7.08
N ILE A 207 -2.94 -2.98 -8.20
CA ILE A 207 -4.20 -2.23 -8.16
C ILE A 207 -5.32 -3.13 -7.65
N GLN A 208 -6.08 -2.66 -6.67
CA GLN A 208 -7.26 -3.35 -6.14
C GLN A 208 -8.48 -2.93 -6.94
N VAL A 209 -9.43 -3.86 -7.17
CA VAL A 209 -10.53 -3.64 -8.13
C VAL A 209 -11.90 -4.08 -7.58
N SER A 210 -12.95 -3.43 -8.08
CA SER A 210 -14.33 -3.95 -8.05
C SER A 210 -15.01 -3.79 -9.40
N GLY A 211 -15.99 -4.62 -9.71
CA GLY A 211 -16.69 -4.66 -11.01
C GLY A 211 -15.90 -5.32 -12.14
N ILE A 212 -14.66 -5.73 -11.86
CA ILE A 212 -13.73 -6.36 -12.80
C ILE A 212 -13.43 -7.80 -12.36
N LYS A 213 -13.29 -8.68 -13.35
CA LYS A 213 -12.58 -9.95 -13.23
C LYS A 213 -11.46 -10.01 -14.26
N ALA A 214 -10.20 -9.94 -13.83
CA ALA A 214 -9.02 -9.96 -14.67
C ALA A 214 -8.17 -11.22 -14.41
N VAL A 215 -7.64 -11.80 -15.48
CA VAL A 215 -6.66 -12.88 -15.44
C VAL A 215 -5.31 -12.30 -15.89
N TYR A 216 -4.25 -12.55 -15.13
CA TYR A 216 -2.92 -11.98 -15.39
C TYR A 216 -1.80 -13.01 -15.25
N ASN A 217 -0.66 -12.80 -15.92
CA ASN A 217 0.55 -13.59 -15.76
C ASN A 217 1.75 -12.67 -15.51
N LEU A 218 2.32 -12.70 -14.30
CA LEU A 218 3.46 -11.86 -13.92
C LEU A 218 4.78 -12.28 -14.59
N GLU A 219 4.85 -13.51 -15.10
CA GLU A 219 6.00 -14.02 -15.86
C GLU A 219 6.11 -13.40 -17.25
N ASN A 220 5.03 -12.83 -17.77
CA ASN A 220 5.08 -12.07 -19.01
C ASN A 220 5.82 -10.74 -18.81
N SER A 221 6.35 -10.19 -19.90
CA SER A 221 6.94 -8.85 -19.93
C SER A 221 5.95 -7.79 -19.42
N ILE A 222 6.46 -6.81 -18.67
CA ILE A 222 5.67 -5.65 -18.23
C ILE A 222 4.96 -5.01 -19.43
N GLY A 223 3.67 -4.70 -19.29
CA GLY A 223 2.81 -4.20 -20.37
C GLY A 223 2.17 -5.29 -21.23
N SER A 224 2.40 -6.57 -20.93
CA SER A 224 1.71 -7.71 -21.56
C SER A 224 1.34 -8.79 -20.53
N ARG A 225 1.07 -8.36 -19.29
CA ARG A 225 0.74 -9.25 -18.17
C ARG A 225 -0.76 -9.51 -18.07
N LEU A 226 -1.62 -8.65 -18.60
CA LEU A 226 -3.06 -8.85 -18.65
C LEU A 226 -3.42 -9.87 -19.75
N ILE A 227 -4.03 -10.99 -19.38
CA ILE A 227 -4.47 -12.04 -20.32
C ILE A 227 -5.93 -11.81 -20.75
N SER A 228 -6.82 -11.55 -19.79
CA SER A 228 -8.23 -11.28 -20.09
C SER A 228 -8.86 -10.43 -19.00
N VAL A 229 -9.88 -9.66 -19.37
CA VAL A 229 -10.63 -8.82 -18.44
C VAL A 229 -12.11 -8.84 -18.81
N LYS A 230 -12.94 -9.01 -17.79
CA LYS A 230 -14.40 -8.93 -17.87
C LYS A 230 -14.92 -7.85 -16.94
N VAL A 231 -15.96 -7.16 -17.38
CA VAL A 231 -16.71 -6.18 -16.58
C VAL A 231 -18.15 -6.67 -16.52
N ASN A 232 -18.69 -6.86 -15.31
CA ASN A 232 -20.05 -7.40 -15.10
C ASN A 232 -20.34 -8.71 -15.86
N GLY A 233 -19.32 -9.58 -16.01
CA GLY A 233 -19.44 -10.88 -16.68
C GLY A 233 -19.15 -10.88 -18.19
N GLU A 234 -19.20 -9.70 -18.82
CA GLU A 234 -18.95 -9.53 -20.26
C GLU A 234 -17.48 -9.15 -20.54
N PRO A 235 -16.91 -9.57 -21.67
CA PRO A 235 -15.59 -9.11 -22.09
C PRO A 235 -15.52 -7.58 -22.17
N LEU A 236 -14.44 -7.01 -21.63
CA LEU A 236 -14.20 -5.56 -21.73
C LEU A 236 -14.12 -5.13 -23.20
N LYS A 237 -14.93 -4.15 -23.58
CA LYS A 237 -14.93 -3.57 -24.93
C LYS A 237 -14.07 -2.31 -24.92
N GLU A 238 -13.09 -2.25 -25.82
CA GLU A 238 -12.04 -1.23 -25.81
C GLU A 238 -12.57 0.21 -25.94
N GLU A 239 -13.54 0.43 -26.81
CA GLU A 239 -14.12 1.76 -27.08
C GLU A 239 -15.31 2.10 -26.17
N GLN A 240 -15.84 1.13 -25.42
CA GLN A 240 -16.96 1.37 -24.52
C GLN A 240 -16.52 2.25 -23.35
N GLN A 241 -17.34 3.23 -23.00
CA GLN A 241 -17.17 4.04 -21.79
C GLN A 241 -17.79 3.32 -20.60
N TYR A 242 -17.05 3.26 -19.51
CA TYR A 242 -17.48 2.69 -18.23
C TYR A 242 -17.38 3.77 -17.16
N ARG A 243 -18.36 3.81 -16.25
CA ARG A 243 -18.26 4.71 -15.09
C ARG A 243 -17.34 4.10 -14.05
N VAL A 244 -16.25 4.79 -13.73
CA VAL A 244 -15.17 4.34 -12.84
C VAL A 244 -15.09 5.24 -11.62
N ALA A 245 -15.01 4.66 -10.43
CA ALA A 245 -14.69 5.37 -9.18
C ALA A 245 -13.24 5.12 -8.75
N THR A 246 -12.64 6.11 -8.10
CA THR A 246 -11.36 5.97 -7.42
C THR A 246 -11.24 7.04 -6.33
N GLN A 247 -10.07 7.19 -5.74
CA GLN A 247 -9.76 8.29 -4.84
C GLN A 247 -8.94 9.39 -5.55
N SER A 248 -8.94 10.62 -5.03
CA SER A 248 -8.36 11.78 -5.71
C SER A 248 -6.86 11.66 -5.99
N PHE A 249 -6.08 11.02 -5.11
CA PHE A 249 -4.65 10.77 -5.36
C PHE A 249 -4.41 9.98 -6.66
N LEU A 250 -5.19 8.93 -6.93
CA LEU A 250 -5.13 8.22 -8.21
C LEU A 250 -5.71 9.06 -9.34
N GLY A 251 -6.84 9.74 -9.10
CA GLY A 251 -7.45 10.67 -10.06
C GLY A 251 -6.48 11.74 -10.57
N GLU A 252 -5.55 12.17 -9.73
CA GLU A 252 -4.49 13.16 -9.99
C GLU A 252 -3.18 12.53 -10.52
N GLY A 253 -3.19 11.25 -10.91
CA GLY A 253 -2.02 10.57 -11.50
C GLY A 253 -1.01 10.03 -10.48
N GLY A 254 -1.38 9.97 -9.19
CA GLY A 254 -0.55 9.37 -8.14
C GLY A 254 -0.14 7.93 -8.46
N ASP A 255 0.96 7.48 -7.87
CA ASP A 255 1.57 6.17 -8.15
C ASP A 255 1.86 5.93 -9.66
N LEU A 256 2.20 7.01 -10.38
CA LEU A 256 2.51 7.03 -11.81
C LEU A 256 1.34 6.66 -12.70
N TYR A 257 0.10 6.64 -12.19
CA TYR A 257 -1.06 6.26 -12.99
C TYR A 257 -1.55 7.41 -13.86
N ASP A 258 -0.70 7.89 -14.79
CA ASP A 258 -0.99 9.02 -15.69
C ASP A 258 -2.27 8.83 -16.51
N THR A 259 -2.70 7.57 -16.71
CA THR A 259 -3.97 7.25 -17.37
C THR A 259 -5.18 7.90 -16.69
N PHE A 260 -5.16 8.12 -15.37
CA PHE A 260 -6.25 8.80 -14.68
C PHE A 260 -6.34 10.30 -15.02
N LEU A 261 -5.23 10.95 -15.42
CA LEU A 261 -5.19 12.37 -15.82
C LEU A 261 -5.97 12.64 -17.13
N GLU A 262 -6.25 11.59 -17.90
CA GLU A 262 -7.00 11.67 -19.16
C GLU A 262 -8.52 11.76 -18.95
N VAL A 263 -8.99 11.78 -17.69
CA VAL A 263 -10.40 11.69 -17.33
C VAL A 263 -10.84 12.96 -16.61
N LYS A 264 -12.06 13.39 -16.92
CA LYS A 264 -12.74 14.42 -16.16
C LYS A 264 -13.56 13.78 -15.03
N TYR A 265 -13.28 14.17 -13.79
CA TYR A 265 -13.94 13.64 -12.60
C TYR A 265 -15.05 14.54 -12.06
N GLU A 266 -16.05 13.89 -11.49
CA GLU A 266 -16.95 14.40 -10.47
C GLU A 266 -16.35 14.04 -9.10
N ASP A 267 -16.08 15.04 -8.27
CA ASP A 267 -15.64 14.85 -6.88
C ASP A 267 -16.85 14.91 -5.94
N THR A 268 -16.92 13.97 -5.01
CA THR A 268 -17.92 13.99 -3.93
C THR A 268 -17.59 14.99 -2.82
N GLU A 269 -16.36 15.53 -2.82
CA GLU A 269 -15.75 16.37 -1.78
C GLU A 269 -15.67 15.70 -0.40
N LYS A 270 -15.91 14.38 -0.35
CA LYS A 270 -15.84 13.58 0.88
C LYS A 270 -14.57 12.75 0.90
N TYR A 271 -13.87 12.78 2.03
CA TYR A 271 -12.73 11.88 2.23
C TYR A 271 -13.19 10.42 2.19
N LEU A 272 -12.37 9.57 1.56
CA LEU A 272 -12.66 8.15 1.46
C LEU A 272 -12.85 7.50 2.84
N SER A 273 -12.09 7.95 3.85
CA SER A 273 -12.26 7.51 5.24
C SER A 273 -13.68 7.75 5.73
N ASP A 274 -14.22 8.96 5.50
CA ASP A 274 -15.54 9.36 5.98
C ASP A 274 -16.64 8.60 5.23
N VAL A 275 -16.45 8.39 3.92
CA VAL A 275 -17.34 7.55 3.12
C VAL A 275 -17.40 6.12 3.66
N ILE A 276 -16.26 5.54 4.04
CA ILE A 276 -16.20 4.19 4.63
C ILE A 276 -16.83 4.16 6.02
N VAL A 277 -16.62 5.19 6.85
CA VAL A 277 -17.27 5.32 8.16
C VAL A 277 -18.78 5.36 8.01
N ASP A 278 -19.30 6.21 7.12
CA ASP A 278 -20.74 6.35 6.89
C ASP A 278 -21.34 5.04 6.38
N TYR A 279 -20.63 4.34 5.48
CA TYR A 279 -21.04 3.03 4.98
C TYR A 279 -21.13 1.99 6.12
N LEU A 280 -20.10 1.90 6.97
CA LEU A 280 -20.09 0.96 8.11
C LEU A 280 -21.22 1.24 9.10
N ARG A 281 -21.51 2.52 9.37
CA ARG A 281 -22.64 2.92 10.24
C ARG A 281 -23.99 2.51 9.66
N GLY A 282 -24.13 2.57 8.32
CA GLY A 282 -25.34 2.18 7.62
C GLY A 282 -25.59 0.66 7.61
N GLU A 283 -24.54 -0.13 7.37
CA GLU A 283 -24.64 -1.60 7.28
C GLU A 283 -24.64 -2.29 8.64
N GLY A 284 -23.96 -1.72 9.64
CA GLY A 284 -23.81 -2.28 10.99
C GLY A 284 -22.82 -3.45 11.07
N GLN A 285 -23.03 -4.52 10.30
CA GLN A 285 -22.09 -5.64 10.18
C GLN A 285 -21.78 -5.96 8.72
N ILE A 286 -20.50 -5.90 8.37
CA ILE A 286 -20.02 -6.28 7.04
C ILE A 286 -19.51 -7.73 7.03
N ASN A 287 -19.66 -8.37 5.87
CA ASN A 287 -19.17 -9.72 5.62
C ASN A 287 -17.90 -9.72 4.79
N LYS A 288 -17.24 -10.87 4.69
CA LYS A 288 -16.09 -11.05 3.81
C LYS A 288 -16.47 -10.69 2.36
N PRO A 289 -15.82 -9.70 1.73
CA PRO A 289 -16.12 -9.35 0.35
C PRO A 289 -15.70 -10.49 -0.59
N MET A 290 -16.42 -10.64 -1.71
CA MET A 290 -16.12 -11.65 -2.72
C MET A 290 -14.71 -11.46 -3.29
N SER A 291 -13.93 -12.54 -3.35
CA SER A 291 -12.59 -12.59 -3.94
C SER A 291 -12.58 -13.22 -5.34
N GLY A 292 -11.42 -13.26 -5.99
CA GLY A 292 -11.24 -13.86 -7.31
C GLY A 292 -11.51 -12.86 -8.43
N ARG A 293 -11.22 -11.59 -8.16
CA ARG A 293 -11.28 -10.46 -9.10
C ARG A 293 -9.99 -10.32 -9.88
N LEU A 294 -8.85 -10.67 -9.29
CA LEU A 294 -7.53 -10.68 -9.94
C LEU A 294 -6.96 -12.09 -9.82
N ILE A 295 -6.94 -12.82 -10.93
CA ILE A 295 -6.62 -14.25 -10.96
C ILE A 295 -5.26 -14.45 -11.63
N PRO A 296 -4.24 -14.98 -10.92
CA PRO A 296 -2.99 -15.36 -11.56
C PRO A 296 -3.23 -16.56 -12.48
N TYR A 297 -2.63 -16.51 -13.65
CA TYR A 297 -2.66 -17.59 -14.63
C TYR A 297 -1.70 -18.70 -14.22
N ASN A 298 -2.26 -19.84 -13.81
CA ASN A 298 -1.46 -21.01 -13.47
C ASN A 298 -1.17 -21.85 -14.72
N ASN A 299 0.08 -21.81 -15.22
CA ASN A 299 0.58 -22.70 -16.28
C ASN A 299 0.62 -24.20 -15.91
N LYS A 300 0.19 -24.59 -14.70
CA LYS A 300 0.26 -25.98 -14.19
C LYS A 300 -1.04 -26.78 -14.36
N VAL A 301 -1.73 -26.60 -15.47
CA VAL A 301 -2.66 -27.64 -15.96
C VAL A 301 -2.03 -28.20 -17.23
N ASN A 302 -1.20 -29.24 -17.07
CA ASN A 302 -0.98 -30.19 -18.14
C ASN A 302 -2.37 -30.73 -18.52
N PRO A 303 -2.84 -30.56 -19.76
CA PRO A 303 -3.97 -31.34 -20.22
C PRO A 303 -3.48 -32.79 -20.22
N ILE A 304 -4.03 -33.61 -19.33
CA ILE A 304 -4.02 -35.05 -19.51
C ILE A 304 -4.75 -35.28 -20.84
N GLN A 305 -3.98 -35.50 -21.90
CA GLN A 305 -4.47 -36.14 -23.09
C GLN A 305 -4.81 -37.59 -22.70
N ASN A 306 -6.06 -37.93 -22.98
CA ASN A 306 -6.68 -39.27 -23.10
C ASN A 306 -5.81 -40.48 -22.86
#